data_AF-A0A176YBN9-F1
#
_entry.id   AF-A0A176YBN9-F1
#
_cell.length_a   1.000
_cell.length_b   1.000
_cell.length_c   1.000
_cell.angle_alpha   90.00
_cell.angle_beta   90.00
_cell.angle_gamma   90.00
#
_symmetry.space_group_name_H-M   'P 1'
#
loop_
_entity.id
_entity.type
_entity.pdbx_description
1 polymer ?
#
loop_
_entity_poly.entity_id
_entity_poly.type
_entity_poly.pdbx_seq_one_letter_code
_entity_poly.pdbx_strand_id
1 'polypeptide(L)'
;MNDEVHWRTDITSLVFPVQGHGAICAVHRGAFRTLLGAEPSVDDCLGYFRRSEGAFRAAASAKIARAAIPAGTSLHLTSRDIARKLLEDGQIASGEQL
;
A
#
# COMPACT_ATOMS: atom_id res chain seq x y z
N MET A 1 17.07 -2.89 -11.11
CA MET A 1 16.02 -3.25 -10.14
C MET A 1 15.61 -1.98 -9.43
N ASN A 2 14.49 -1.37 -9.81
CA ASN A 2 13.93 -0.22 -9.09
C ASN A 2 13.06 -0.79 -7.97
N ASP A 3 13.69 -1.13 -6.84
CA ASP A 3 12.95 -1.56 -5.64
C ASP A 3 12.50 -0.35 -4.79
N GLU A 4 12.61 0.86 -5.33
CA GLU A 4 12.50 2.08 -4.55
C GLU A 4 11.05 2.55 -4.39
N VAL A 5 10.65 2.69 -3.13
CA VAL A 5 9.43 3.37 -2.73
C VAL A 5 9.65 4.88 -2.88
N HIS A 6 8.86 5.52 -3.74
CA HIS A 6 8.99 6.97 -3.97
C HIS A 6 7.65 7.63 -4.26
N TRP A 7 7.64 8.96 -4.16
CA TRP A 7 6.50 9.76 -4.57
C TRP A 7 6.59 10.09 -6.06
N ARG A 8 5.46 9.92 -6.77
CA ARG A 8 5.28 10.35 -8.15
C ARG A 8 4.31 11.52 -8.19
N THR A 9 4.85 12.70 -8.50
CA THR A 9 4.12 13.97 -8.52
C THR A 9 3.10 14.05 -9.66
N ASP A 10 3.41 13.44 -10.81
CA ASP A 10 2.55 13.44 -12.01
C ASP A 10 1.21 12.74 -11.79
N ILE A 11 1.18 11.76 -10.87
CA ILE A 11 -0.04 11.02 -10.51
C ILE A 11 -0.39 11.16 -9.01
N THR A 12 0.23 12.11 -8.32
CA THR A 12 0.00 12.39 -6.89
C THR A 12 -0.11 11.14 -6.02
N SER A 13 0.82 10.21 -6.24
CA SER A 13 0.77 8.87 -5.64
C SER A 13 2.13 8.43 -5.11
N LEU A 14 2.11 7.68 -4.01
CA LEU A 14 3.23 6.85 -3.59
C LEU A 14 3.26 5.60 -4.47
N VAL A 15 4.43 5.24 -4.99
CA VAL A 15 4.62 4.01 -5.77
C VAL A 15 5.65 3.10 -5.12
N PHE A 16 5.41 1.80 -5.19
CA PHE A 16 6.31 0.78 -4.69
C PHE A 16 6.28 -0.48 -5.56
N PRO A 17 7.38 -1.24 -5.65
CA PRO A 17 7.44 -2.50 -6.39
C PRO A 17 6.63 -3.60 -5.70
N VAL A 18 5.97 -4.45 -6.49
CA VAL A 18 5.42 -5.72 -6.00
C VAL A 18 6.43 -6.83 -6.24
N GLN A 19 7.06 -7.27 -5.16
CA GLN A 19 8.06 -8.34 -5.19
C GLN A 19 7.47 -9.62 -5.79
N GLY A 20 8.24 -10.26 -6.67
CA GLY A 20 7.85 -11.51 -7.34
C GLY A 20 6.80 -11.38 -8.46
N HIS A 21 6.16 -10.23 -8.64
CA HIS A 21 5.16 -10.00 -9.70
C HIS A 21 5.66 -9.08 -10.82
N GLY A 22 6.69 -8.28 -10.53
CA GLY A 22 7.28 -7.35 -11.50
C GLY A 22 6.41 -6.11 -11.80
N ALA A 23 5.31 -5.93 -11.06
CA ALA A 23 4.44 -4.77 -11.16
C ALA A 23 4.88 -3.62 -10.24
N ILE A 24 4.42 -2.42 -10.57
CA ILE A 24 4.40 -1.27 -9.66
C ILE A 24 3.00 -1.12 -9.09
N CYS A 25 2.92 -0.97 -7.77
CA CYS A 25 1.72 -0.61 -7.07
C CYS A 25 1.73 0.90 -6.76
N ALA A 26 0.63 1.58 -7.04
CA ALA A 26 0.45 2.99 -6.76
C ALA A 26 -0.67 3.23 -5.74
N VAL A 27 -0.46 4.17 -4.83
CA VAL A 27 -1.42 4.60 -3.82
C VAL A 27 -1.56 6.11 -3.88
N HIS A 28 -2.74 6.55 -4.31
CA HIS A 28 -3.04 7.96 -4.47
C HIS A 28 -3.14 8.69 -3.13
N ARG A 29 -2.78 9.98 -3.07
CA ARG A 29 -2.92 10.82 -1.87
C ARG A 29 -4.31 10.73 -1.23
N GLY A 30 -5.35 10.66 -2.06
CA GLY A 30 -6.74 10.53 -1.60
C GLY A 30 -7.00 9.27 -0.76
N ALA A 31 -6.28 8.17 -1.00
CA ALA A 31 -6.37 6.98 -0.15
C ALA A 31 -5.71 7.23 1.21
N PHE A 32 -4.54 7.86 1.24
CA PHE A 32 -3.89 8.27 2.49
C PHE A 32 -4.74 9.26 3.28
N ARG A 33 -5.37 10.23 2.62
CA ARG A 33 -6.29 11.18 3.26
C ARG A 33 -7.42 10.46 4.00
N THR A 34 -8.01 9.43 3.40
CA THR A 34 -9.03 8.62 4.07
C THR A 34 -8.46 7.86 5.28
N LEU A 35 -7.25 7.31 5.17
CA LEU A 35 -6.62 6.53 6.24
C LEU A 35 -6.15 7.41 7.42
N LEU A 36 -5.65 8.62 7.12
CA LEU A 36 -5.10 9.57 8.10
C LEU A 36 -6.15 10.54 8.65
N GLY A 37 -7.32 10.65 8.01
CA GLY A 37 -8.40 11.55 8.45
C GLY A 37 -8.17 13.04 8.19
N ALA A 38 -7.05 13.41 7.58
CA ALA A 38 -6.68 14.78 7.22
C ALA A 38 -5.91 14.80 5.90
N GLU A 39 -5.77 15.98 5.27
CA GLU A 39 -4.97 16.13 4.04
C GLU A 39 -3.48 15.93 4.35
N PRO A 40 -2.84 14.87 3.80
CA PRO A 40 -1.47 14.54 4.16
C PRO A 40 -0.46 15.22 3.22
N SER A 41 0.69 15.59 3.77
CA SER A 41 1.86 15.94 2.97
C SER A 41 2.46 14.70 2.28
N VAL A 42 3.43 14.91 1.39
CA VAL A 42 4.18 13.80 0.78
C VAL A 42 4.94 13.00 1.83
N ASP A 43 5.55 13.69 2.81
CA ASP A 43 6.29 13.06 3.90
C ASP A 43 5.36 12.26 4.83
N ASP A 44 4.14 12.74 5.07
CA ASP A 44 3.13 11.97 5.81
C ASP A 44 2.76 10.67 5.10
N CYS A 45 2.58 10.72 3.77
CA CYS A 45 2.28 9.53 2.97
C CYS A 45 3.43 8.52 3.02
N LEU A 46 4.67 8.97 2.80
CA LEU A 46 5.87 8.12 2.85
C LEU A 46 6.11 7.56 4.26
N GLY A 47 5.96 8.39 5.28
CA GLY A 47 6.12 8.00 6.68
C GLY A 47 5.07 6.97 7.11
N TYR A 48 3.81 7.15 6.69
CA TYR A 48 2.74 6.20 6.96
C TYR A 48 2.99 4.86 6.27
N PHE A 49 3.42 4.87 5.01
CA PHE A 49 3.82 3.66 4.30
C PHE A 49 4.91 2.90 5.06
N ARG A 50 6.00 3.57 5.47
CA ARG A 50 7.14 2.92 6.16
C ARG A 50 6.71 2.24 7.47
N ARG A 51 5.80 2.86 8.23
CA ARG A 51 5.29 2.29 9.49
C ARG A 51 4.34 1.11 9.30
N SER A 52 3.74 0.99 8.12
CA SER A 52 2.71 -0.01 7.82
C SER A 52 3.01 -0.80 6.55
N GLU A 53 4.29 -0.93 6.20
CA GLU A 53 4.73 -1.45 4.91
C GLU A 53 4.19 -2.86 4.63
N GLY A 54 4.14 -3.70 5.66
CA GLY A 54 3.56 -5.04 5.62
C GLY A 54 2.12 -5.04 5.08
N ALA A 55 1.23 -4.25 5.69
CA ALA A 55 -0.15 -4.11 5.26
C ALA A 55 -0.30 -3.65 3.80
N PHE A 56 0.53 -2.72 3.34
CA PHE A 56 0.50 -2.24 1.94
C PHE A 56 0.91 -3.34 0.95
N ARG A 57 2.01 -4.05 1.26
CA ARG A 57 2.48 -5.17 0.42
C ARG A 57 1.48 -6.32 0.42
N ALA A 58 0.93 -6.67 1.58
CA ALA A 58 -0.13 -7.68 1.70
C ALA A 58 -1.39 -7.29 0.92
N ALA A 59 -1.77 -6.00 0.93
CA ALA A 59 -2.92 -5.50 0.18
C ALA A 59 -2.70 -5.60 -1.34
N ALA A 60 -1.48 -5.30 -1.82
CA ALA A 60 -1.11 -5.48 -3.22
C ALA A 60 -1.22 -6.95 -3.66
N SER A 61 -0.62 -7.87 -2.90
CA SER A 61 -0.68 -9.31 -3.17
C SER A 61 -2.12 -9.84 -3.16
N ALA A 62 -2.92 -9.43 -2.17
CA ALA A 62 -4.32 -9.83 -2.07
C ALA A 62 -5.16 -9.29 -3.25
N LYS A 63 -4.88 -8.07 -3.72
CA LYS A 63 -5.57 -7.49 -4.87
C LYS A 63 -5.21 -8.21 -6.17
N ILE A 64 -3.94 -8.55 -6.36
CA ILE A 64 -3.46 -9.34 -7.50
C ILE A 64 -4.17 -10.69 -7.54
N ALA A 65 -4.20 -11.42 -6.41
CA ALA A 65 -4.85 -12.71 -6.31
C ALA A 65 -6.36 -12.60 -6.59
N ARG A 66 -7.04 -11.61 -6.00
CA ARG A 66 -8.49 -11.41 -6.17
C ARG A 66 -8.89 -11.09 -7.60
N ALA A 67 -8.12 -10.24 -8.27
CA ALA A 67 -8.45 -9.72 -9.59
C ALA A 67 -7.72 -10.43 -10.74
N ALA A 68 -6.97 -11.49 -10.44
CA ALA A 68 -6.14 -12.23 -11.39
C ALA A 68 -5.26 -11.31 -12.26
N ILE A 69 -4.59 -10.33 -11.63
CA ILE A 69 -3.81 -9.32 -12.34
C ILE A 69 -2.57 -9.99 -12.98
N PRO A 70 -2.38 -9.88 -14.30
CA PRO A 70 -1.23 -10.49 -14.98
C PRO A 70 0.10 -9.92 -14.50
N ALA A 71 1.16 -10.75 -14.53
CA ALA A 71 2.52 -10.34 -14.15
C ALA A 71 2.95 -9.06 -14.91
N GLY A 72 3.68 -8.17 -14.22
CA GLY A 72 4.13 -6.89 -14.76
C GLY A 72 3.04 -5.82 -14.92
N THR A 73 1.76 -6.15 -14.73
CA THR A 73 0.67 -5.18 -14.85
C THR A 73 0.57 -4.34 -13.59
N SER A 74 0.75 -3.02 -13.72
CA SER A 74 0.62 -2.06 -12.64
C SER A 74 -0.78 -2.04 -12.02
N LEU A 75 -0.87 -1.75 -10.73
CA LEU A 75 -2.12 -1.76 -9.97
C LEU A 75 -2.22 -0.57 -9.01
N HIS A 76 -3.44 -0.24 -8.61
CA HIS A 76 -3.72 0.79 -7.62
C HIS A 76 -4.36 0.19 -6.37
N LEU A 77 -3.91 0.59 -5.19
CA LEU A 77 -4.61 0.31 -3.94
C LEU A 77 -5.55 1.45 -3.57
N THR A 78 -6.72 1.08 -3.08
CA THR A 78 -7.66 2.00 -2.43
C THR A 78 -7.43 2.00 -0.92
N SER A 79 -7.93 3.03 -0.23
CA SER A 79 -7.94 3.06 1.24
C SER A 79 -8.60 1.81 1.84
N ARG A 80 -9.63 1.26 1.19
CA ARG A 80 -10.29 0.02 1.64
C ARG A 80 -9.40 -1.21 1.50
N ASP A 81 -8.64 -1.33 0.40
CA ASP A 81 -7.73 -2.46 0.22
C ASP A 81 -6.68 -2.47 1.35
N ILE A 82 -6.17 -1.28 1.73
CA ILE A 82 -5.16 -1.11 2.78
C ILE A 82 -5.76 -1.27 4.19
N ALA A 83 -6.90 -0.62 4.47
CA ALA A 83 -7.56 -0.66 5.78
C ALA A 83 -7.89 -2.09 6.23
N ARG A 84 -8.28 -2.95 5.29
CA ARG A 84 -8.51 -4.37 5.59
C ARG A 84 -7.25 -5.05 6.16
N LYS A 85 -6.09 -4.80 5.54
CA LYS A 85 -4.83 -5.39 5.98
C LYS A 85 -4.27 -4.76 7.25
N LEU A 86 -4.49 -3.47 7.46
CA LEU A 86 -4.16 -2.81 8.73
C LEU A 86 -4.92 -3.41 9.92
N LEU A 87 -6.21 -3.74 9.72
CA LEU A 87 -7.00 -4.40 10.76
C LEU A 87 -6.48 -5.82 11.03
N GLU A 88 -6.21 -6.60 9.98
CA GLU A 88 -5.64 -7.95 10.11
C GLU A 88 -4.28 -7.93 10.84
N ASP A 89 -3.37 -7.03 10.46
CA ASP A 89 -2.06 -6.86 11.10
C ASP A 89 -2.20 -6.48 12.59
N GLY A 90 -3.13 -5.58 12.94
CA GLY A 90 -3.39 -5.19 14.32
C GLY A 90 -4.00 -6.32 15.17
N GLN A 91 -4.81 -7.19 14.57
CA GLN A 91 -5.35 -8.38 15.23
C GLN A 91 -4.27 -9.43 15.50
N ILE A 92 -3.34 -9.63 14.57
CA ILE A 92 -2.20 -10.54 14.73
C ILE A 92 -1.30 -10.05 15.87
N ALA A 93 -0.93 -8.77 15.88
CA ALA A 93 -0.10 -8.17 16.93
C ALA A 93 -0.74 -8.29 18.33
N SER A 94 -2.06 -8.27 18.42
CA SER A 94 -2.79 -8.44 19.70
C SER A 94 -2.94 -9.91 20.12
N GLY A 95 -2.86 -10.85 19.17
CA GLY A 95 -3.05 -12.29 19.38
C GLY A 95 -1.77 -13.06 19.73
N GLU A 96 -0.58 -12.54 19.39
CA GLU A 96 0.72 -13.11 19.78
C GLU A 96 1.11 -12.85 21.25
N GLN A 97 0.28 -12.13 22.01
CA GLN A 97 0.55 -11.74 23.40
C GLN A 97 -0.13 -12.64 24.45
N LEU A 98 -0.55 -13.86 24.07
CA LEU A 98 -1.19 -14.85 24.96
C LEU A 98 -0.43 -16.18 25.01
#